data_AF-A0A699YYR8-F1
#
_entry.id   AF-A0A699YYR8-F1
#
_cell.length_a   1.000
_cell.length_b   1.000
_cell.length_c   1.000
_cell.angle_alpha   90.00
_cell.angle_beta   90.00
_cell.angle_gamma   90.00
#
_symmetry.space_group_name_H-M   'P 1'
#
loop_
_entity.id
_entity.type
_entity.pdbx_description
1 polymer ?
#
loop_
_entity_poly.entity_id
_entity_poly.type
_entity_poly.pdbx_seq_one_letter_code
_entity_poly.pdbx_strand_id
1 'polypeptide(L)'
;HGYEVRDVCVSADNSKFASCGGDKQIKWAAQDDVLVTGGYDQSVKLWDCKSRSTEAMQVMKAFKDSVTCVVVRDHEIVASSVDGSIRRFDIRMGRVYTDDVHHAVTSVAVSHDG
;
A
#
# COMPACT_ATOMS: atom_id res chain seq x y z
N HIS A 1 18.87 0.67 -6.04
CA HIS A 1 18.73 -0.30 -4.94
C HIS A 1 20.06 -0.99 -4.70
N GLY A 2 20.40 -1.32 -3.44
CA GLY A 2 21.51 -2.20 -3.07
C GLY A 2 21.08 -3.66 -2.80
N TYR A 3 19.79 -3.96 -3.02
CA TYR A 3 19.13 -5.25 -2.84
C TYR A 3 18.19 -5.51 -4.04
N GLU A 4 17.57 -6.68 -4.07
CA GLU A 4 16.63 -7.09 -5.12
C GLU A 4 15.39 -6.18 -5.18
N VAL A 5 14.96 -5.88 -6.41
CA VAL A 5 13.71 -5.17 -6.69
C VAL A 5 12.57 -6.18 -6.77
N ARG A 6 11.51 -5.99 -5.97
CA ARG A 6 10.39 -6.93 -5.90
C ARG A 6 9.10 -6.39 -6.52
N ASP A 7 8.94 -5.07 -6.62
CA ASP A 7 7.80 -4.47 -7.30
C ASP A 7 8.19 -3.14 -7.96
N VAL A 8 7.50 -2.82 -9.05
CA VAL A 8 7.64 -1.56 -9.79
C VAL A 8 6.25 -1.07 -10.16
N CYS A 9 6.01 0.24 -10.05
CA CYS A 9 4.78 0.85 -10.53
C CYS A 9 5.08 2.10 -11.35
N VAL A 10 4.25 2.36 -12.34
CA VAL A 10 4.30 3.55 -13.20
C VAL A 10 3.08 4.40 -12.90
N SER A 11 3.24 5.72 -12.88
CA SER A 11 2.13 6.66 -12.70
C SER A 11 1.14 6.55 -13.85
N ALA A 12 -0.11 6.94 -13.63
CA ALA A 12 -1.15 6.80 -14.66
C ALA A 12 -0.85 7.65 -15.92
N ASP A 13 -0.17 8.78 -15.75
CA ASP A 13 0.30 9.65 -16.83
C ASP A 13 1.62 9.21 -17.51
N ASN A 14 2.21 8.08 -17.08
CA ASN A 14 3.51 7.57 -17.50
C ASN A 14 4.70 8.53 -17.30
N SER A 15 4.57 9.59 -16.49
CA SER A 15 5.63 10.57 -16.26
C SER A 15 6.62 10.14 -15.16
N LYS A 16 6.23 9.21 -14.28
CA LYS A 16 7.01 8.74 -13.14
C LYS A 16 6.94 7.22 -13.02
N PHE A 17 8.02 6.64 -12.48
CA PHE A 17 8.01 5.26 -12.02
C PHE A 17 8.61 5.19 -10.62
N ALA A 18 8.16 4.22 -9.85
CA ALA A 18 8.70 3.92 -8.54
C ALA A 18 9.01 2.42 -8.45
N SER A 19 10.02 2.08 -7.67
CA SER A 19 10.41 0.70 -7.43
C SER A 19 10.74 0.52 -5.96
N CYS A 20 10.36 -0.63 -5.40
CA CYS A 20 10.72 -1.00 -4.03
C CYS A 20 11.54 -2.29 -4.01
N GLY A 21 12.51 -2.32 -3.09
CA GLY A 21 13.33 -3.49 -2.82
C GLY A 21 13.00 -4.14 -1.47
N GLY A 22 13.48 -5.36 -1.27
CA GLY A 22 13.07 -6.22 -0.16
C GLY A 22 11.61 -6.64 -0.29
N ASP A 23 10.95 -6.98 0.81
CA ASP A 23 9.61 -7.59 0.76
C ASP A 23 8.48 -6.56 0.80
N LYS A 24 8.46 -5.67 -0.20
CA LYS A 24 7.47 -4.59 -0.29
C LYS A 24 6.73 -4.61 -1.62
N GLN A 25 5.45 -4.26 -1.57
CA GLN A 25 4.68 -3.82 -2.73
C GLN A 25 4.59 -2.30 -2.77
N ILE A 26 4.38 -1.76 -3.98
CA ILE A 26 4.26 -0.32 -4.23
C ILE A 26 3.14 -0.01 -5.21
N LYS A 27 2.34 1.02 -4.93
CA LYS A 27 1.25 1.51 -5.79
C LYS A 27 1.15 3.04 -5.75
N TRP A 28 0.77 3.64 -6.88
CA TRP A 28 0.42 5.06 -6.95
C TRP A 28 -1.03 5.28 -6.51
N ALA A 29 -1.29 6.36 -5.77
CA ALA A 29 -2.63 6.84 -5.51
C ALA A 29 -3.14 7.74 -6.65
N ALA A 30 -4.46 8.01 -6.69
CA ALA A 30 -5.18 8.65 -7.80
C ALA A 30 -4.83 10.13 -8.12
N GLN A 31 -3.65 10.61 -7.72
CA GLN A 31 -3.07 11.90 -8.11
C GLN A 31 -1.58 11.82 -8.48
N ASP A 32 -1.00 10.61 -8.65
CA ASP A 32 0.39 10.37 -9.10
C ASP A 32 1.50 11.13 -8.32
N ASP A 33 1.16 11.58 -7.11
CA ASP A 33 2.04 12.30 -6.20
C ASP A 33 2.19 11.63 -4.85
N VAL A 34 1.35 10.63 -4.57
CA VAL A 34 1.42 9.83 -3.35
C VAL A 34 1.69 8.38 -3.72
N LEU A 35 2.76 7.84 -3.14
CA LEU A 35 3.06 6.42 -3.20
C LEU A 35 2.54 5.74 -1.93
N VAL A 36 2.00 4.55 -2.11
CA VAL A 36 1.60 3.67 -1.01
C VAL A 36 2.48 2.43 -1.08
N THR A 37 3.06 2.06 0.06
CA THR A 37 3.85 0.84 0.20
C THR A 37 3.34 -0.01 1.35
N GLY A 38 3.35 -1.33 1.20
CA GLY A 38 3.13 -2.29 2.29
C GLY A 38 4.18 -3.39 2.25
N GLY A 39 4.52 -3.96 3.40
CA GLY A 39 5.44 -5.10 3.46
C GLY A 39 5.63 -5.69 4.85
N TYR A 40 6.80 -6.31 5.06
CA TYR A 40 7.15 -7.08 6.27
C TYR A 40 7.25 -6.26 7.57
N ASP A 41 7.33 -4.93 7.48
CA ASP A 41 7.30 -4.05 8.66
C ASP A 41 5.89 -3.88 9.25
N GLN A 42 4.94 -4.73 8.81
CA GLN A 42 3.56 -4.83 9.32
C GLN A 42 2.78 -3.52 9.16
N SER A 43 3.23 -2.67 8.24
CA SER A 43 2.73 -1.33 8.09
C SER A 43 2.46 -0.99 6.63
N VAL A 44 1.47 -0.13 6.44
CA VAL A 44 1.24 0.55 5.17
C VAL A 44 1.70 1.99 5.33
N LYS A 45 2.52 2.47 4.42
CA LYS A 45 3.13 3.80 4.45
C LYS A 45 2.72 4.60 3.23
N LEU A 46 2.42 5.87 3.45
CA LEU A 46 2.16 6.85 2.40
C LEU A 46 3.35 7.78 2.30
N TRP A 47 3.77 8.06 1.07
CA TRP A 47 4.93 8.90 0.76
C TRP A 47 4.49 10.01 -0.17
N ASP A 48 4.76 11.25 0.20
CA ASP A 48 4.56 12.40 -0.69
C ASP A 48 5.79 12.54 -1.60
N CYS A 49 5.61 12.32 -2.90
CA CYS A 49 6.65 12.41 -3.91
C CYS A 49 6.91 13.83 -4.41
N LYS A 50 6.06 14.80 -4.07
CA LYS A 50 6.34 16.23 -4.29
C LYS A 50 7.25 16.78 -3.21
N SER A 51 7.18 16.21 -2.01
CA SER A 51 8.09 16.55 -0.93
C SER A 51 9.50 16.02 -1.20
N ARG A 52 10.51 16.78 -0.77
CA ARG A 52 11.90 16.29 -0.70
C ARG A 52 12.17 15.45 0.56
N SER A 53 11.15 15.26 1.40
CA SER A 53 11.25 14.46 2.61
C SER A 53 11.40 12.98 2.27
N THR A 54 12.29 12.31 2.97
CA THR A 54 12.41 10.84 2.97
C THR A 54 11.57 10.18 4.04
N GLU A 55 10.85 10.96 4.84
CA GLU A 55 9.95 10.45 5.87
C GLU A 55 8.58 10.13 5.27
N ALA A 56 8.00 9.02 5.73
CA ALA A 56 6.63 8.68 5.37
C ALA A 56 5.68 9.74 5.94
N MET A 57 4.82 10.29 5.09
CA MET A 57 3.79 11.26 5.49
C MET A 57 2.80 10.63 6.47
N GLN A 58 2.50 9.35 6.29
CA GLN A 58 1.63 8.58 7.17
C GLN A 58 2.10 7.14 7.27
N VAL A 59 2.03 6.58 8.48
CA VAL A 59 2.38 5.18 8.78
C VAL A 59 1.22 4.51 9.50
N MET A 60 0.63 3.49 8.87
CA MET A 60 -0.52 2.76 9.37
C MET A 60 -0.06 1.39 9.91
N LYS A 61 0.17 1.33 11.23
CA LYS A 61 0.61 0.12 11.94
C LYS A 61 -0.57 -0.66 12.51
N ALA A 62 -1.42 -1.14 11.62
CA ALA A 62 -2.65 -1.81 12.01
C ALA A 62 -2.50 -3.35 12.01
N PHE A 63 -1.61 -3.89 11.18
CA PHE A 63 -1.43 -5.32 10.97
C PHE A 63 -0.58 -5.98 12.06
N LYS A 64 -0.79 -7.27 12.27
CA LYS A 64 -0.05 -8.11 13.23
C LYS A 64 1.02 -8.98 12.56
N ASP A 65 1.04 -9.00 11.24
CA ASP A 65 2.01 -9.73 10.42
C ASP A 65 2.21 -8.98 9.08
N SER A 66 3.03 -9.55 8.19
CA SER A 66 3.45 -8.97 6.92
C SER A 66 2.28 -8.58 6.04
N VAL A 67 2.31 -7.35 5.52
CA VAL A 67 1.36 -6.88 4.51
C VAL A 67 1.73 -7.49 3.17
N THR A 68 0.86 -8.33 2.64
CA THR A 68 1.09 -9.13 1.44
C THR A 68 0.72 -8.39 0.16
N CYS A 69 -0.30 -7.53 0.22
CA CYS A 69 -0.76 -6.78 -0.92
C CYS A 69 -1.36 -5.44 -0.50
N VAL A 70 -1.21 -4.44 -1.35
CA VAL A 70 -1.83 -3.13 -1.21
C VAL A 70 -2.49 -2.74 -2.53
N VAL A 71 -3.71 -2.25 -2.45
CA VAL A 71 -4.47 -1.69 -3.56
C VAL A 71 -4.96 -0.29 -3.15
N VAL A 72 -4.91 0.65 -4.09
CA VAL A 72 -5.38 2.02 -3.88
C VAL A 72 -6.56 2.26 -4.81
N ARG A 73 -7.65 2.82 -4.27
CA ARG A 73 -8.84 3.24 -5.01
C ARG A 73 -9.29 4.60 -4.50
N ASP A 74 -9.17 5.63 -5.33
CA ASP A 74 -9.52 7.02 -4.99
C ASP A 74 -8.89 7.51 -3.67
N HIS A 75 -9.64 7.39 -2.58
CA HIS A 75 -9.29 7.84 -1.23
C HIS A 75 -9.21 6.68 -0.23
N GLU A 76 -9.27 5.47 -0.73
CA GLU A 76 -9.24 4.26 0.06
C GLU A 76 -7.99 3.46 -0.27
N ILE A 77 -7.40 2.92 0.78
CA ILE A 77 -6.30 1.96 0.67
C ILE A 77 -6.81 0.65 1.24
N VAL A 78 -6.77 -0.40 0.43
CA VAL A 78 -7.07 -1.77 0.86
C VAL A 78 -5.74 -2.50 0.98
N ALA A 79 -5.50 -3.12 2.12
CA ALA A 79 -4.29 -3.90 2.35
C ALA A 79 -4.63 -5.23 3.03
N SER A 80 -3.95 -6.28 2.59
CA SER A 80 -4.11 -7.64 3.12
C SER A 80 -2.85 -8.09 3.83
N SER A 81 -2.98 -9.05 4.75
CA SER A 81 -1.87 -9.51 5.56
C SER A 81 -1.86 -11.03 5.76
N VAL A 82 -0.67 -11.55 6.08
CA VAL A 82 -0.48 -12.94 6.52
C VAL A 82 -1.27 -13.25 7.80
N ASP A 83 -1.59 -12.24 8.61
CA ASP A 83 -2.39 -12.38 9.83
C ASP A 83 -3.87 -12.76 9.57
N GLY A 84 -4.29 -12.82 8.31
CA GLY A 84 -5.66 -13.12 7.91
C GLY A 84 -6.60 -11.93 7.93
N SER A 85 -6.11 -10.72 8.16
CA SER A 85 -6.90 -9.49 8.08
C SER A 85 -6.77 -8.81 6.71
N ILE A 86 -7.90 -8.31 6.26
CA ILE A 86 -8.01 -7.32 5.18
C ILE A 86 -8.46 -6.03 5.83
N ARG A 87 -7.73 -4.94 5.58
CA ARG A 87 -8.04 -3.63 6.16
C ARG A 87 -8.24 -2.62 5.05
N ARG A 88 -9.32 -1.86 5.17
CA ARG A 88 -9.62 -0.71 4.32
C ARG A 88 -9.46 0.56 5.14
N PHE A 89 -8.55 1.41 4.69
CA PHE A 89 -8.27 2.72 5.25
C PHE A 89 -8.96 3.78 4.41
N ASP A 90 -9.95 4.46 4.97
CA ASP A 90 -10.51 5.67 4.38
C ASP A 90 -9.68 6.86 4.87
N ILE A 91 -8.87 7.42 3.97
CA ILE A 91 -7.94 8.51 4.32
C ILE A 91 -8.65 9.83 4.59
N ARG A 92 -9.85 10.04 4.05
CA ARG A 92 -10.62 11.28 4.22
C ARG A 92 -11.33 11.29 5.56
N MET A 93 -11.92 10.16 5.92
CA MET A 93 -12.64 10.00 7.19
C MET A 93 -11.72 9.62 8.35
N GLY A 94 -10.47 9.22 8.08
CA GLY A 94 -9.56 8.70 9.08
C GLY A 94 -10.07 7.40 9.73
N ARG A 95 -10.84 6.61 8.98
CA ARG A 95 -11.49 5.38 9.48
C ARG A 95 -10.78 4.15 8.95
N VAL A 96 -10.77 3.11 9.78
CA VAL A 96 -10.23 1.80 9.44
C VAL A 96 -11.34 0.78 9.59
N TYR A 97 -11.60 0.06 8.51
CA TYR A 97 -12.45 -1.12 8.49
C TYR A 97 -11.54 -2.33 8.48
N THR A 98 -11.89 -3.37 9.24
CA THR A 98 -11.11 -4.61 9.33
C THR A 98 -12.05 -5.78 9.14
N ASP A 99 -11.73 -6.61 8.16
CA ASP A 99 -12.36 -7.87 7.88
C ASP A 99 -11.36 -8.98 8.17
N ASP A 100 -11.78 -10.02 8.88
CA ASP A 100 -10.93 -11.16 9.24
C ASP A 100 -11.41 -12.38 8.46
N VAL A 101 -10.51 -12.95 7.65
CA VAL A 101 -10.78 -14.15 6.86
C VAL A 101 -10.11 -15.40 7.46
N HIS A 102 -9.53 -15.28 8.65
CA HIS A 102 -8.94 -16.34 9.49
C HIS A 102 -7.78 -17.14 8.87
N HIS A 103 -7.37 -16.81 7.65
CA HIS A 103 -6.30 -17.48 6.92
C HIS A 103 -5.41 -16.46 6.21
N ALA A 104 -4.12 -16.77 6.09
CA ALA A 104 -3.16 -15.90 5.43
C ALA A 104 -3.65 -15.45 4.04
N VAL A 105 -3.74 -14.14 3.85
CA VAL A 105 -4.18 -13.56 2.58
C VAL A 105 -2.95 -13.29 1.73
N THR A 106 -2.89 -13.86 0.54
CA THR A 106 -1.72 -13.75 -0.33
C THR A 106 -1.80 -12.57 -1.31
N SER A 107 -3.01 -12.17 -1.71
CA SER A 107 -3.24 -11.07 -2.61
C SER A 107 -4.70 -10.60 -2.54
N VAL A 108 -4.93 -9.33 -2.88
CA VAL A 108 -6.26 -8.76 -3.09
C VAL A 108 -6.26 -7.96 -4.38
N ALA A 109 -7.38 -7.96 -5.09
CA ALA A 109 -7.60 -7.14 -6.27
C ALA A 109 -9.00 -6.53 -6.19
N VAL A 110 -9.14 -5.30 -6.68
CA VAL A 110 -10.43 -4.60 -6.75
C VAL A 110 -10.96 -4.75 -8.16
N SER A 111 -12.25 -5.09 -8.30
CA SER A 111 -12.89 -5.18 -9.61
C SER A 111 -13.12 -3.79 -10.21
N HIS A 112 -13.25 -3.72 -11.53
CA HIS A 112 -13.47 -2.45 -12.24
C HIS A 112 -14.91 -1.94 -12.08
N ASP A 113 -15.83 -2.77 -11.59
CA ASP A 113 -17.26 -2.50 -11.50
C ASP A 113 -17.77 -2.22 -10.07
N GLY A 114 -16.95 -2.45 -9.04
CA GLY A 114 -17.26 -2.11 -7.65
C GLY A 114 -17.25 -3.29 -6.69
#